data_AF-A0A6V7JLJ6-F1
#
_entry.id   AF-A0A6V7JLJ6-F1
#
_cell.length_a   1.000
_cell.length_b   1.000
_cell.length_c   1.000
_cell.angle_alpha   90.00
_cell.angle_beta   90.00
_cell.angle_gamma   90.00
#
_symmetry.space_group_name_H-M   'P 1'
#
loop_
_entity.id
_entity.type
_entity.pdbx_description
1 polymer ?
#
loop_
_entity_poly.entity_id
_entity_poly.type
_entity_poly.pdbx_seq_one_letter_code
_entity_poly.pdbx_strand_id
1 'polypeptide(L)' 'AAHFGRSDVALPGCESFFMQLHHEEHGHALKLINYIRLRGGRVTLCRIHPPEEQNWKSPLNALK' A
#
# COMPACT_ATOMS: atom_id res chain seq x y z
N ALA A 1 -6.28 -1.25 -4.02
CA ALA A 1 -6.19 -1.60 -5.45
C ALA A 1 -6.93 -2.90 -5.76
N ALA A 2 -6.43 -4.05 -5.30
CA ALA A 2 -6.98 -5.38 -5.64
C ALA A 2 -8.50 -5.53 -5.43
N HIS A 3 -9.06 -4.99 -4.35
CA HIS A 3 -10.51 -5.01 -4.12
C HIS A 3 -11.30 -4.31 -5.26
N PHE A 4 -10.84 -3.14 -5.69
CA PHE A 4 -11.50 -2.34 -6.72
C PHE A 4 -11.35 -2.90 -8.14
N GLY A 5 -10.31 -3.72 -8.38
CA GLY A 5 -10.09 -4.44 -9.64
C GLY A 5 -10.86 -5.75 -9.76
N ARG A 6 -11.57 -6.20 -8.71
CA ARG A 6 -12.41 -7.40 -8.80
C ARG A 6 -13.52 -7.21 -9.83
N SER A 7 -13.90 -8.28 -10.51
CA SER A 7 -14.96 -8.25 -11.54
C SER A 7 -16.33 -7.82 -11.01
N ASP A 8 -16.61 -8.05 -9.73
CA ASP A 8 -17.86 -7.65 -9.06
C ASP A 8 -17.87 -6.21 -8.51
N VAL A 9 -16.71 -5.56 -8.43
CA VAL A 9 -16.57 -4.15 -8.02
C VAL A 9 -16.33 -3.26 -9.25
N ALA A 10 -15.42 -3.67 -10.14
CA ALA A 10 -15.14 -3.09 -11.45
C ALA A 10 -14.90 -1.57 -11.45
N LEU A 11 -14.07 -1.07 -10.54
CA LEU A 11 -13.70 0.34 -10.42
C LEU A 11 -12.20 0.55 -10.80
N PRO A 12 -11.83 0.51 -12.09
CA PRO A 12 -10.44 0.55 -12.53
C PRO A 12 -9.72 1.87 -12.20
N GLY A 13 -10.46 2.99 -12.13
CA GLY A 13 -9.90 4.27 -11.70
C GLY A 13 -9.45 4.25 -10.24
N CYS A 14 -10.25 3.66 -9.35
CA CYS A 14 -9.89 3.45 -7.95
C CYS A 14 -8.74 2.44 -7.82
N GLU A 15 -8.78 1.35 -8.60
CA GLU A 15 -7.69 0.38 -8.62
C GLU A 15 -6.35 1.05 -8.94
N SER A 16 -6.28 1.79 -10.06
CA SER A 16 -5.10 2.51 -10.51
C SER A 16 -4.61 3.53 -9.47
N PHE A 17 -5.52 4.34 -8.92
CA PHE A 17 -5.21 5.31 -7.88
C PHE A 17 -4.54 4.67 -6.66
N PHE A 18 -5.16 3.62 -6.09
CA PHE A 18 -4.59 2.95 -4.92
C PHE A 18 -3.32 2.15 -5.24
N MET A 19 -3.12 1.74 -6.50
CA MET A 19 -1.87 1.09 -6.92
C MET A 19 -0.73 2.10 -7.01
N GLN A 20 -1.00 3.32 -7.46
CA GLN A 20 -0.04 4.42 -7.44
C GLN A 20 0.39 4.76 -6.00
N LEU A 21 -0.57 4.86 -5.08
CA LEU A 21 -0.27 5.07 -3.64
C LEU A 21 0.60 3.95 -3.06
N HIS A 22 0.34 2.69 -3.43
CA HIS A 22 1.18 1.57 -3.02
C HIS A 22 2.63 1.74 -3.50
N HIS A 23 2.84 2.14 -4.75
CA HIS A 23 4.19 2.37 -5.29
C HIS A 23 4.91 3.52 -4.58
N GLU A 24 4.19 4.61 -4.27
CA GLU A 24 4.73 5.75 -3.52
C GLU A 24 5.20 5.33 -2.12
N GLU A 25 4.34 4.64 -1.35
CA GLU A 25 4.66 4.19 0.01
C GLU A 25 5.75 3.12 0.04
N HIS A 26 5.79 2.24 -0.97
CA HIS A 26 6.91 1.31 -1.13
C HIS A 26 8.22 2.08 -1.38
N GLY A 27 8.18 3.13 -2.19
CA GLY A 27 9.30 4.06 -2.38
C GLY A 27 9.74 4.72 -1.08
N HIS A 28 8.80 5.17 -0.24
CA HIS A 28 9.08 5.72 1.09
C HIS A 28 9.78 4.69 1.99
N ALA A 29 9.28 3.45 2.05
CA ALA A 29 9.90 2.38 2.83
C ALA A 29 11.35 2.11 2.39
N LEU A 30 11.60 2.04 1.08
CA LEU A 30 12.94 1.86 0.52
C LEU A 30 13.87 3.03 0.85
N LYS A 31 13.37 4.26 0.85
CA LYS A 31 14.14 5.45 1.23
C LYS A 31 14.66 5.34 2.66
N LEU A 32 13.83 4.87 3.59
CA LEU A 32 14.23 4.65 4.99
C LEU A 32 15.26 3.53 5.12
N ILE A 33 15.04 2.39 4.47
CA ILE A 33 15.98 1.26 4.44
C ILE A 33 17.36 1.71 3.93
N ASN A 34 17.37 2.43 2.81
CA ASN A 34 18.60 2.95 2.22
C ASN A 34 19.30 3.96 3.12
N TYR A 35 18.53 4.82 3.81
CA TYR A 35 19.09 5.78 4.75
C TYR A 35 19.75 5.10 5.95
N ILE A 36 19.10 4.09 6.55
CA ILE A 36 19.70 3.31 7.65
C ILE A 36 20.99 2.65 7.17
N ARG A 37 20.98 2.02 5.99
CA ARG A 37 22.17 1.41 5.38
C ARG A 37 23.29 2.43 5.15
N LEU A 38 22.96 3.61 4.61
CA LEU A 38 23.91 4.70 4.34
C LEU A 38 24.63 5.16 5.61
N ARG A 39 23.93 5.17 6.74
CA ARG A 39 24.47 5.58 8.05
C ARG A 39 25.20 4.44 8.78
N GLY A 40 25.41 3.29 8.14
CA GLY A 40 26.05 2.12 8.73
C GLY A 40 25.17 1.36 9.73
N GLY A 41 23.87 1.66 9.77
CA GLY A 41 22.91 0.93 10.61
C GLY A 41 22.50 -0.41 9.99
N ARG A 42 21.93 -1.29 10.83
CA ARG A 42 21.38 -2.58 10.41
C ARG A 42 19.85 -2.51 10.40
N VAL A 43 19.25 -2.83 9.25
CA VAL A 43 17.79 -2.90 9.11
C VAL A 43 17.28 -4.19 9.74
N THR A 44 16.28 -4.06 10.61
CA THR A 44 15.52 -5.19 11.16
C THR A 44 14.08 -5.04 10.68
N LEU A 45 13.58 -6.03 9.96
CA LEU A 45 12.22 -6.02 9.41
C LEU A 45 11.26 -6.73 10.36
N CYS A 46 10.04 -6.20 10.47
CA CYS A 46 8.95 -6.82 11.20
C CYS A 46 7.95 -7.45 10.23
N ARG A 47 7.13 -8.37 10.75
CA ARG A 47 6.02 -8.94 9.98
C ARG A 47 5.01 -7.85 9.64
N ILE A 48 4.60 -7.80 8.37
CA ILE A 48 3.49 -6.94 7.92
C ILE A 48 2.20 -7.77 8.07
N HIS A 49 1.27 -7.24 8.86
CA HIS A 49 -0.04 -7.86 9.03
C HIS A 49 -0.95 -7.52 7.85
N PRO A 50 -1.92 -8.40 7.50
CA PRO A 50 -2.94 -8.03 6.54
C PRO A 50 -3.75 -6.82 7.05
N PRO A 51 -4.33 -6.02 6.15
CA PRO A 51 -5.25 -4.94 6.53
C PRO A 51 -6.42 -5.45 7.37
N GLU A 52 -6.89 -4.63 8.31
CA GLU A 52 -8.03 -4.96 9.17
C GLU A 52 -9.32 -5.14 8.36
N GLU A 53 -9.55 -4.25 7.38
CA GLU A 53 -10.64 -4.35 6.43
C GLU A 53 -10.12 -4.86 5.08
N GLN A 54 -10.77 -5.87 4.52
CA GLN A 54 -10.45 -6.43 3.19
C GLN A 54 -11.61 -6.27 2.19
N ASN A 55 -12.76 -5.80 2.68
CA ASN A 55 -13.98 -5.60 1.89
C ASN A 55 -14.46 -4.15 2.07
N TRP A 56 -13.98 -3.26 1.20
CA TRP A 56 -14.32 -1.85 1.25
C TRP A 56 -15.68 -1.60 0.57
N LYS A 57 -16.68 -1.18 1.35
CA LYS A 57 -18.06 -0.99 0.83
C LYS A 57 -18.20 0.11 -0.23
N SER A 58 -17.29 1.08 -0.24
CA SER A 58 -17.26 2.16 -1.22
C SER A 58 -15.87 2.81 -1.29
N PRO A 59 -15.53 3.50 -2.39
CA PRO A 59 -14.32 4.31 -2.46
C PRO A 59 -14.23 5.37 -1.36
N LEU A 60 -15.36 5.99 -1.00
CA LEU A 60 -15.41 6.97 0.10
C LEU A 60 -14.99 6.35 1.44
N ASN A 61 -15.34 5.09 1.69
CA ASN A 61 -14.91 4.38 2.88
C ASN A 61 -13.42 4.00 2.83
N ALA A 62 -12.87 3.76 1.63
CA ALA A 62 -11.46 3.44 1.45
C ALA A 62 -10.53 4.67 1.49
N LEU A 63 -11.08 5.88 1.39
CA LEU A 63 -10.35 7.16 1.47
C LEU A 63 -10.39 7.79 2.87
N LYS A 64 -11.17 7.22 3.80
CA LYS A 64 -11.17 7.61 5.21
C LYS A 64 -9.92 7.08 5.91
#